data_AF-A0A529VJR8-F1
#
_entry.id   AF-A0A529VJR8-F1
#
_cell.length_a   1.000
_cell.length_b   1.000
_cell.length_c   1.000
_cell.angle_alpha   90.00
_cell.angle_beta   90.00
_cell.angle_gamma   90.00
#
_symmetry.space_group_name_H-M   'P 1'
#
loop_
_entity.id
_entity.type
_entity.pdbx_description
1 polymer ?
#
loop_
_entity_poly.entity_id
_entity_poly.type
_entity_poly.pdbx_seq_one_letter_code
_entity_poly.pdbx_strand_id
1 'polypeptide(L)'
;SNPLLALYQLHYAGFGAIPGHVGFDKIELTEDASVDSHAYIHYLHHKYFEVNYGDGLIPFDRWCGTFHDGSKDGEARMQARYEKKKARANAAAAK
;
A
#
# COMPACT_ATOMS: atom_id res chain seq x y z
N SER A 1 -24.96 -19.96 -7.74
CA SER A 1 -23.88 -19.74 -8.73
C SER A 1 -24.38 -18.82 -9.81
N ASN A 2 -23.69 -17.71 -10.09
CA ASN A 2 -24.08 -16.75 -11.14
C ASN A 2 -22.87 -16.56 -12.08
N PRO A 3 -22.98 -16.85 -13.39
CA PRO A 3 -21.87 -16.77 -14.33
C PRO A 3 -21.29 -15.36 -14.46
N LEU A 4 -22.09 -14.31 -14.24
CA LEU A 4 -21.59 -12.93 -14.24
C LEU A 4 -20.65 -12.66 -13.07
N LEU A 5 -20.92 -13.25 -11.90
CA LEU A 5 -20.03 -13.13 -10.75
C LEU A 5 -18.71 -13.86 -10.99
N ALA A 6 -18.75 -15.04 -11.64
CA ALA A 6 -17.53 -15.77 -11.99
C ALA A 6 -16.67 -14.98 -12.98
N LEU A 7 -17.29 -14.41 -14.02
CA LEU A 7 -16.58 -13.55 -14.98
C LEU A 7 -16.03 -12.30 -14.30
N TYR A 8 -16.81 -11.63 -13.46
CA TYR A 8 -16.36 -10.44 -12.73
C TYR A 8 -15.12 -10.73 -11.88
N GLN A 9 -15.15 -11.81 -11.08
CA GLN A 9 -14.02 -12.19 -10.24
C GLN A 9 -12.78 -12.54 -11.06
N LEU A 10 -12.95 -13.21 -12.21
CA LEU A 10 -11.83 -13.52 -13.10
C LEU A 10 -11.19 -12.25 -13.70
N HIS A 11 -12.00 -11.27 -14.11
CA HIS A 11 -11.50 -9.99 -14.60
C HIS A 11 -10.80 -9.20 -13.50
N TYR A 12 -11.37 -9.17 -12.30
CA TYR A 12 -10.75 -8.50 -11.15
C TYR A 12 -9.42 -9.14 -10.79
N ALA A 13 -9.34 -10.48 -10.75
CA ALA A 13 -8.10 -11.19 -10.50
C ALA A 13 -7.04 -10.97 -11.60
N GLY A 14 -7.46 -10.87 -12.87
CA GLY A 14 -6.55 -10.67 -14.00
C GLY A 14 -6.04 -9.24 -14.16
N PHE A 15 -6.89 -8.24 -13.95
CA PHE A 15 -6.60 -6.82 -14.25
C PHE A 15 -6.56 -5.92 -13.02
N GLY A 16 -7.01 -6.38 -11.85
CA GLY A 16 -7.12 -5.57 -10.64
C GLY A 16 -5.78 -5.06 -10.09
N ALA A 17 -4.66 -5.64 -10.50
CA ALA A 17 -3.34 -5.13 -10.17
C ALA A 17 -2.97 -3.86 -10.96
N ILE A 18 -3.56 -3.64 -12.15
CA ILE A 18 -3.14 -2.54 -13.05
C ILE A 18 -3.25 -1.15 -12.38
N PRO A 19 -4.37 -0.78 -11.72
CA PRO A 19 -4.52 0.55 -11.12
C PRO A 19 -3.40 0.88 -10.11
N GLY A 20 -3.05 -0.06 -9.23
CA GLY A 20 -2.01 0.14 -8.22
C GLY A 20 -0.59 0.28 -8.78
N HIS A 21 -0.36 -0.11 -10.04
CA HIS A 21 0.97 -0.11 -10.67
C HIS A 21 1.10 0.88 -11.84
N VAL A 22 0.12 1.77 -12.04
CA VAL A 22 0.18 2.81 -13.08
C VAL A 22 1.31 3.81 -12.84
N GLY A 23 1.78 3.96 -11.60
CA GLY A 23 2.95 4.78 -11.23
C GLY A 23 2.66 6.26 -10.98
N PHE A 24 1.41 6.70 -11.15
CA PHE A 24 0.98 8.08 -10.94
C PHE A 24 -0.21 8.12 -9.99
N ASP A 25 -0.24 9.07 -9.05
CA ASP A 25 -1.37 9.27 -8.11
C ASP A 25 -2.58 9.92 -8.78
N LYS A 26 -2.34 10.71 -9.83
CA LYS A 26 -3.38 11.43 -10.57
C LYS A 26 -3.13 11.33 -12.07
N ILE A 27 -4.22 11.17 -12.82
CA ILE A 27 -4.23 11.15 -14.29
C ILE A 27 -5.01 12.38 -14.77
N GLU A 28 -4.34 13.24 -15.53
CA GLU A 28 -4.95 14.40 -16.18
C GLU A 28 -5.72 13.96 -17.43
N LEU A 29 -6.97 14.41 -17.56
CA LEU A 29 -7.84 14.08 -18.70
C LEU A 29 -8.04 15.29 -19.62
N THR A 30 -8.16 16.48 -19.03
CA THR A 30 -8.27 17.77 -19.71
C THR A 30 -7.56 18.85 -18.88
N GLU A 31 -7.55 20.10 -19.36
CA GLU A 31 -7.02 21.24 -18.59
C GLU A 31 -7.69 21.40 -17.21
N ASP A 32 -8.98 21.09 -17.11
CA ASP A 32 -9.78 21.29 -15.89
C ASP A 32 -10.21 19.98 -15.20
N ALA A 33 -9.86 18.81 -15.75
CA ALA A 33 -10.33 17.51 -15.25
C ALA A 33 -9.19 16.51 -15.02
N SER A 34 -9.24 15.85 -13.87
CA SER A 34 -8.32 14.79 -13.49
C SER A 34 -9.02 13.71 -12.66
N VAL A 35 -8.44 12.51 -12.66
CA VAL A 35 -8.92 11.36 -11.90
C VAL A 35 -7.80 10.85 -11.02
N ASP A 36 -8.12 10.60 -9.75
CA ASP A 36 -7.19 9.98 -8.81
C ASP A 36 -7.09 8.48 -9.12
N SER A 37 -5.85 7.97 -9.20
CA SER A 37 -5.60 6.55 -9.42
C SER A 37 -5.75 5.74 -8.14
N HIS A 38 -5.69 6.42 -6.98
CA HIS A 38 -5.56 5.82 -5.65
C HIS A 38 -4.33 4.90 -5.49
N ALA A 39 -3.35 4.98 -6.39
CA ALA A 39 -2.17 4.11 -6.42
C ALA A 39 -1.10 4.52 -5.39
N TYR A 40 -1.20 5.70 -4.76
CA TYR A 40 -0.11 6.23 -3.93
C TYR A 40 0.20 5.36 -2.71
N ILE A 41 -0.80 4.83 -2.02
CA ILE A 41 -0.57 3.96 -0.86
C ILE A 41 0.08 2.63 -1.26
N HIS A 42 -0.27 2.09 -2.42
CA HIS A 42 0.33 0.90 -3.02
C HIS A 42 1.75 1.17 -3.51
N TYR A 43 2.01 2.36 -4.06
CA TYR A 43 3.36 2.81 -4.36
C TYR A 43 4.23 2.86 -3.10
N LEU A 44 3.71 3.40 -1.99
CA LEU A 44 4.44 3.41 -0.72
C LEU A 44 4.67 1.99 -0.19
N HIS A 45 3.72 1.07 -0.39
CA HIS A 45 3.91 -0.35 -0.13
C HIS A 45 5.11 -0.89 -0.93
N HIS A 46 5.20 -0.64 -2.23
CA HIS A 46 6.35 -1.09 -3.02
C HIS A 46 7.66 -0.37 -2.71
N LYS A 47 7.60 0.90 -2.29
CA LYS A 47 8.79 1.68 -1.92
C LYS A 47 9.42 1.18 -0.62
N TYR A 48 8.60 0.86 0.37
CA TYR A 48 9.05 0.58 1.74
C TYR A 48 8.82 -0.87 2.19
N PHE A 49 8.01 -1.66 1.49
CA PHE A 49 7.61 -3.06 1.70
C PHE A 49 6.95 -3.41 3.06
N GLU A 50 7.13 -2.57 4.09
CA GLU A 50 6.72 -2.81 5.48
C GLU A 50 5.55 -1.90 5.92
N VAL A 51 4.78 -1.41 4.95
CA VAL A 51 3.63 -0.51 5.12
C VAL A 51 2.49 -0.88 4.17
N ASN A 52 1.27 -0.47 4.50
CA ASN A 52 0.09 -0.52 3.62
C ASN A 52 -0.22 -1.91 3.02
N TYR A 53 -0.13 -2.98 3.81
CA TYR A 53 -0.36 -4.36 3.36
C TYR A 53 -1.78 -4.62 2.82
N GLY A 54 -2.78 -3.88 3.29
CA GLY A 54 -4.18 -4.07 2.94
C GLY A 54 -4.68 -3.18 1.80
N ASP A 55 -3.83 -2.33 1.22
CA ASP A 55 -4.16 -1.39 0.14
C ASP A 55 -5.44 -0.54 0.40
N GLY A 56 -5.74 -0.30 1.69
CA GLY A 56 -6.84 0.59 2.11
C GLY A 56 -8.25 -0.01 2.08
N LEU A 57 -8.48 -1.23 1.57
CA LEU A 57 -9.84 -1.83 1.52
C LEU A 57 -10.43 -2.03 2.92
N ILE A 58 -9.59 -2.46 3.87
CA ILE A 58 -9.91 -2.65 5.28
C ILE A 58 -8.82 -1.93 6.09
N PRO A 59 -9.15 -1.25 7.21
CA PRO A 59 -8.18 -0.44 7.96
C PRO A 59 -7.15 -1.27 8.77
N PHE A 60 -6.74 -2.44 8.29
CA PHE A 60 -5.74 -3.31 8.93
C PHE A 60 -4.45 -2.56 9.24
N ASP A 61 -3.95 -1.77 8.30
CA ASP A 61 -2.71 -1.02 8.50
C ASP A 61 -2.81 0.05 9.58
N ARG A 62 -4.01 0.60 9.80
CA ARG A 62 -4.24 1.55 10.90
C ARG A 62 -4.33 0.81 12.23
N TRP A 63 -5.03 -0.32 12.28
CA TRP A 63 -5.15 -1.15 13.48
C TRP A 63 -3.82 -1.77 13.92
N CYS A 64 -3.02 -2.24 12.97
CA CYS A 64 -1.73 -2.88 13.22
C CYS A 64 -0.56 -1.87 13.25
N GLY A 65 -0.82 -0.59 12.97
CA GLY A 65 0.18 0.48 13.03
C GLY A 65 1.21 0.47 11.89
N THR A 66 0.87 -0.13 10.74
CA THR A 66 1.70 -0.19 9.52
C THR A 66 1.28 0.82 8.45
N PHE A 67 0.26 1.64 8.71
CA PHE A 67 -0.22 2.67 7.77
C PHE A 67 0.81 3.78 7.53
N HIS A 68 1.07 4.09 6.26
CA HIS A 68 1.95 5.17 5.79
C HIS A 68 1.28 5.94 4.64
N ASP A 69 1.17 7.25 4.79
CA ASP A 69 0.50 8.18 3.87
C ASP A 69 1.47 9.15 3.18
N GLY A 70 2.77 8.86 3.23
CA GLY A 70 3.82 9.73 2.70
C GLY A 70 4.20 10.88 3.63
N SER A 71 3.49 11.06 4.75
CA SER A 71 3.78 12.12 5.71
C SER A 71 5.07 11.85 6.51
N LYS A 72 5.61 12.93 7.11
CA LYS A 72 6.73 12.83 8.06
C LYS A 72 6.39 11.96 9.26
N ASP A 73 5.13 11.97 9.71
CA ASP A 73 4.67 11.15 10.82
C ASP A 73 4.56 9.68 10.44
N GLY A 74 4.14 9.37 9.21
CA GLY A 74 4.20 8.03 8.64
C GLY A 74 5.63 7.48 8.59
N GLU A 75 6.55 8.30 8.10
CA GLU A 75 7.97 7.98 8.03
C GLU A 75 8.57 7.72 9.42
N ALA A 76 8.33 8.61 10.38
CA ALA A 76 8.82 8.46 11.75
C ALA A 76 8.32 7.17 12.42
N ARG A 77 7.04 6.82 12.23
CA ARG A 77 6.45 5.58 12.75
C ARG A 77 7.12 4.35 12.14
N MET A 78 7.33 4.34 10.82
CA MET A 78 8.01 3.24 10.14
C MET A 78 9.46 3.08 10.63
N GLN A 79 10.20 4.18 10.71
CA GLN A 79 11.60 4.17 11.15
C GLN A 79 11.74 3.66 12.59
N ALA A 80 10.84 4.06 13.50
CA ALA A 80 10.82 3.55 14.87
C ALA A 80 10.60 2.02 14.93
N ARG A 81 9.73 1.46 14.07
CA ARG A 81 9.55 0.00 13.96
C ARG A 81 10.82 -0.68 13.44
N TYR A 82 11.48 -0.09 12.44
CA TYR A 82 12.72 -0.61 11.87
C TYR A 82 13.87 -0.63 12.89
N GLU A 83 14.04 0.44 13.66
CA GLU A 83 15.05 0.52 14.72
C GLU A 83 14.84 -0.54 15.80
N LYS A 84 13.59 -0.75 16.23
CA LYS A 84 13.24 -1.83 17.16
C LYS A 84 13.56 -3.21 16.58
N LYS A 85 13.29 -3.45 15.30
CA LYS A 85 13.64 -4.70 14.59
C LYS A 85 15.15 -4.92 14.58
N LYS A 86 15.93 -3.89 14.23
CA LYS A 86 17.40 -3.92 14.21
C LYS A 86 17.99 -4.19 15.59
N ALA A 87 17.51 -3.50 16.63
CA ALA A 87 17.98 -3.70 18.01
C ALA A 87 17.76 -5.14 18.48
N ARG A 88 16.58 -5.72 18.19
CA ARG A 88 16.28 -7.13 18.50
C ARG A 88 17.20 -8.10 17.78
N ALA A 89 17.47 -7.87 16.49
CA ALA A 89 18.36 -8.71 15.70
C ALA A 89 19.81 -8.67 16.24
N ASN A 90 20.32 -7.48 16.56
CA ASN A 90 21.66 -7.31 17.13
C ASN A 90 21.80 -8.00 18.49
N ALA A 91 20.79 -7.87 19.36
CA ALA A 91 20.80 -8.53 20.67
C ALA A 91 20.80 -10.07 20.55
N ALA A 92 20.09 -10.62 19.55
CA ALA A 92 20.09 -12.05 19.29
C ALA A 92 21.43 -12.56 18.75
N ALA A 93 22.12 -11.76 17.93
CA ALA A 93 23.44 -12.11 17.38
C ALA A 93 24.60 -11.99 18.38
N ALA A 94 24.42 -11.19 19.44
CA ALA A 94 25.41 -11.01 20.51
C ALA A 94 25.32 -12.07 21.62
N LYS A 95 24.31 -12.95 21.56
CA LYS A 95 24.11 -14.06 22.49
C LYS A 95 24.67 -15.35 21.90
#